data_AF-A0AAJ6MMK8-F1
#
_entry.id   AF-A0AAJ6MMK8-F1
#
_cell.length_a   1.000
_cell.length_b   1.000
_cell.length_c   1.000
_cell.angle_alpha   90.00
_cell.angle_beta   90.00
_cell.angle_gamma   90.00
#
_symmetry.space_group_name_H-M   'P 1'
#
loop_
_entity.id
_entity.type
_entity.pdbx_description
1 polymer ?
#
loop_
_entity_poly.entity_id
_entity_poly.type
_entity_poly.pdbx_seq_one_letter_code
_entity_poly.pdbx_strand_id
1 'polypeptide(L)'
;MGEDHQLLGVIAPLLSIHEQICKQQSKFDNEVRELAKSDETTLRLMTVPGVGVVTALTFRHTIDDPSRFRSASTVGAYLGLTPRRNQSGETDINGKISRWGDRLLRTYLFEAATVLLYRTKKWSSLKAWGMKLAKRIGMRKAKVAIARKIAVILHCIWVDGTSFDWGQPQPV
;
A
#
# COMPACT_ATOMS: atom_id res chain seq x y z
N MET A 1 38.07 -29.86 3.86
CA MET A 1 36.96 -29.61 2.91
C MET A 1 37.49 -28.55 1.97
N GLY A 2 37.84 -28.98 0.75
CA GLY A 2 38.92 -28.40 -0.06
C GLY A 2 38.64 -27.03 -0.66
N GLU A 3 39.70 -26.23 -0.69
CA GLU A 3 39.80 -24.89 -1.30
C GLU A 3 39.72 -24.91 -2.84
N ASP A 4 39.76 -26.09 -3.47
CA ASP A 4 39.67 -26.30 -4.93
C ASP A 4 38.32 -26.87 -5.37
N HIS A 5 37.22 -26.24 -4.95
CA HIS A 5 35.94 -26.57 -5.55
C HIS A 5 35.77 -25.79 -6.86
N GLN A 6 35.72 -26.47 -8.00
CA GLN A 6 35.58 -25.88 -9.34
C GLN A 6 34.44 -24.84 -9.46
N LEU A 7 33.43 -24.91 -8.59
CA LEU A 7 32.33 -23.95 -8.53
C LEU A 7 32.74 -22.58 -7.95
N LEU A 8 33.81 -22.48 -7.15
CA LEU A 8 34.26 -21.20 -6.57
C LEU A 8 34.60 -20.17 -7.65
N GLY A 9 35.19 -20.60 -8.77
CA GLY A 9 35.49 -19.73 -9.91
C GLY A 9 34.25 -19.13 -10.59
N VAL A 10 33.08 -19.79 -10.46
CA VAL A 10 31.80 -19.30 -11.00
C VAL A 10 31.00 -18.54 -9.94
N ILE A 11 31.01 -19.03 -8.70
CA ILE A 11 30.25 -18.45 -7.58
C ILE A 11 30.84 -17.10 -7.16
N ALA A 12 32.17 -16.95 -7.11
CA ALA A 12 32.80 -15.70 -6.66
C ALA A 12 32.43 -14.48 -7.53
N PRO A 13 32.47 -14.55 -8.88
CA PRO A 13 31.95 -13.47 -9.73
C PRO A 13 30.46 -13.18 -9.52
N LEU A 14 29.63 -14.22 -9.37
CA LEU A 14 28.19 -14.05 -9.13
C LEU A 14 27.91 -13.34 -7.80
N LEU A 15 28.63 -13.69 -6.74
CA LEU A 15 28.55 -13.02 -5.45
C LEU A 15 28.99 -11.55 -5.55
N SER A 16 30.06 -11.27 -6.29
CA SER A 16 30.53 -9.90 -6.52
C SER A 16 29.48 -9.06 -7.26
N ILE A 17 28.84 -9.61 -8.30
CA ILE A 17 27.74 -8.94 -9.01
C ILE A 17 26.55 -8.71 -8.07
N HIS A 18 26.17 -9.71 -7.28
CA HIS A 18 25.07 -9.59 -6.32
C HIS A 18 25.33 -8.50 -5.28
N GLU A 19 26.56 -8.42 -4.75
CA GLU A 19 26.96 -7.37 -3.82
C GLU A 19 26.84 -5.98 -4.45
N GLN A 20 27.28 -5.81 -5.71
CA GLN A 20 27.13 -4.56 -6.44
C GLN A 20 25.65 -4.18 -6.63
N ILE A 21 24.80 -5.15 -6.98
CA ILE A 21 23.35 -4.91 -7.12
C ILE A 21 22.76 -4.46 -5.78
N CYS A 22 23.07 -5.14 -4.68
CA CYS A 22 22.60 -4.75 -3.35
C CYS A 22 23.07 -3.34 -2.95
N LYS A 23 24.31 -2.97 -3.31
CA LYS A 23 24.87 -1.65 -3.06
C LYS A 23 24.13 -0.57 -3.85
N GLN A 24 23.88 -0.79 -5.15
CA GLN A 24 23.13 0.17 -5.98
C GLN A 24 21.67 0.27 -5.55
N GLN A 25 21.03 -0.85 -5.20
CA GLN A 25 19.68 -0.85 -4.67
C GLN A 25 19.58 -0.01 -3.39
N SER A 26 20.53 -0.17 -2.46
CA SER A 26 20.56 0.62 -1.22
C SER A 26 20.74 2.12 -1.49
N LYS A 27 21.52 2.47 -2.52
CA LYS A 27 21.70 3.86 -2.94
C LYS A 27 20.39 4.45 -3.47
N PHE A 28 19.71 3.77 -4.38
CA PHE A 28 18.42 4.23 -4.91
C PHE A 28 17.33 4.30 -3.84
N ASP A 29 17.29 3.33 -2.92
CA ASP A 29 16.37 3.37 -1.77
C ASP A 29 16.59 4.62 -0.91
N ASN A 30 17.84 5.04 -0.72
CA ASN A 30 18.16 6.26 0.01
C ASN A 30 17.76 7.52 -0.77
N GLU A 31 18.04 7.59 -2.07
CA GLU A 31 17.63 8.71 -2.93
C GLU A 31 16.11 8.90 -2.91
N VAL A 32 15.33 7.81 -3.01
CA VAL A 32 13.86 7.84 -2.90
C VAL A 32 13.41 8.35 -1.53
N ARG A 33 14.10 7.98 -0.44
CA ARG A 33 13.79 8.50 0.90
C ARG A 33 14.10 9.99 1.03
N GLU A 34 15.20 10.48 0.46
CA GLU A 34 15.52 11.91 0.48
C GLU A 34 14.50 12.73 -0.31
N LEU A 35 14.05 12.24 -1.48
CA LEU A 35 12.97 12.85 -2.25
C LEU A 35 11.65 12.93 -1.47
N ALA A 36 11.37 11.96 -0.60
CA ALA A 36 10.18 11.99 0.23
C ALA A 36 10.29 12.96 1.42
N LYS A 37 11.49 13.22 1.93
CA LYS A 37 11.70 14.16 3.04
C LYS A 37 11.43 15.61 2.66
N SER A 38 11.61 15.97 1.39
CA SER A 38 11.32 17.32 0.90
C SER A 38 9.83 17.58 0.68
N ASP A 39 8.99 16.54 0.80
CA ASP A 39 7.56 16.63 0.57
C ASP A 39 6.75 16.27 1.82
N GLU A 40 6.25 17.31 2.49
CA GLU A 40 5.49 17.17 3.73
C GLU A 40 4.22 16.32 3.55
N THR A 41 3.60 16.34 2.36
CA THR A 41 2.43 15.49 2.09
C THR A 41 2.83 14.03 2.15
N THR A 42 3.92 13.66 1.47
CA THR A 42 4.42 12.27 1.48
C THR A 42 4.75 11.80 2.90
N LEU A 43 5.35 12.66 3.73
CA LEU A 43 5.60 12.36 5.15
C LEU A 43 4.31 12.10 5.93
N ARG A 44 3.27 12.93 5.75
CA ARG A 44 1.95 12.72 6.37
C ARG A 44 1.30 11.42 5.90
N LEU A 45 1.39 11.09 4.61
CA LEU A 45 0.89 9.82 4.06
C LEU A 45 1.58 8.59 4.68
N MET A 46 2.89 8.68 4.94
CA MET A 46 3.67 7.59 5.57
C MET A 46 3.32 7.37 7.05
N THR A 47 2.56 8.26 7.69
CA THR A 47 2.05 8.02 9.06
C THR A 47 1.00 6.91 9.11
N VAL A 48 0.37 6.60 7.97
CA VAL A 48 -0.61 5.50 7.87
C VAL A 48 0.12 4.16 8.00
N PRO A 49 -0.29 3.27 8.93
CA PRO A 49 0.38 2.01 9.13
C PRO A 49 0.34 1.12 7.89
N GLY A 50 1.52 0.64 7.49
CA GLY A 50 1.72 -0.16 6.28
C GLY A 50 2.05 0.66 5.03
N VAL A 51 1.90 1.98 5.07
CA VAL A 51 2.27 2.85 3.94
C VAL A 51 3.74 3.26 4.09
N GLY A 52 4.57 2.81 3.16
CA GLY A 52 5.97 3.19 3.06
C GLY A 52 6.20 4.28 2.00
N VAL A 53 7.47 4.68 1.85
CA VAL A 53 7.87 5.77 0.94
C VAL A 53 7.43 5.53 -0.51
N VAL A 54 7.63 4.32 -1.04
CA VAL A 54 7.23 3.97 -2.40
C VAL A 54 5.72 4.07 -2.58
N THR A 55 4.95 3.56 -1.61
CA THR A 55 3.48 3.63 -1.67
C THR A 55 2.98 5.08 -1.60
N ALA A 56 3.55 5.89 -0.71
CA ALA A 56 3.17 7.28 -0.53
C ALA A 56 3.50 8.13 -1.77
N LEU A 57 4.72 8.03 -2.29
CA LEU A 57 5.13 8.73 -3.51
C LEU A 57 4.29 8.27 -4.70
N THR A 58 4.10 6.95 -4.89
CA THR A 58 3.27 6.45 -6.00
C THR A 58 1.85 6.99 -5.88
N PHE A 59 1.25 6.97 -4.68
CA PHE A 59 -0.08 7.54 -4.46
C PHE A 59 -0.15 9.01 -4.84
N ARG A 60 0.84 9.81 -4.39
CA ARG A 60 0.90 11.23 -4.69
C ARG A 60 0.98 11.49 -6.19
N HIS A 61 1.86 10.79 -6.91
CA HIS A 61 2.03 10.97 -8.36
C HIS A 61 0.86 10.42 -9.19
N THR A 62 0.22 9.32 -8.77
CA THR A 62 -0.94 8.76 -9.51
C THR A 62 -2.19 9.62 -9.37
N ILE A 63 -2.36 10.30 -8.23
CA ILE A 63 -3.51 11.16 -7.97
C ILE A 63 -3.29 12.56 -8.53
N ASP A 64 -2.06 13.08 -8.41
CA ASP A 64 -1.57 14.38 -8.86
C ASP A 64 -2.24 15.57 -8.15
N ASP A 65 -3.54 15.76 -8.38
CA ASP A 65 -4.37 16.76 -7.72
C ASP A 65 -5.44 16.09 -6.83
N PRO A 66 -5.42 16.28 -5.50
CA PRO A 66 -6.43 15.70 -4.62
C PRO A 66 -7.82 16.36 -4.78
N SER A 67 -7.90 17.60 -5.27
CA SER A 67 -9.16 18.35 -5.39
C SER A 67 -10.07 17.85 -6.52
N ARG A 68 -9.52 17.09 -7.48
CA ARG A 68 -10.27 16.48 -8.59
C ARG A 68 -11.35 15.48 -8.15
N PHE A 69 -11.29 14.99 -6.91
CA PHE A 69 -12.26 14.07 -6.36
C PHE A 69 -13.30 14.80 -5.52
N ARG A 70 -14.57 14.73 -5.94
CA ARG A 70 -15.71 15.28 -5.16
C ARG A 70 -15.87 14.63 -3.78
N SER A 71 -15.43 13.39 -3.64
CA SER A 71 -15.47 12.62 -2.40
C SER A 71 -14.25 11.71 -2.33
N ALA A 72 -13.67 11.58 -1.14
CA ALA A 72 -12.57 10.64 -0.89
C ALA A 72 -12.93 9.19 -1.25
N SER A 73 -14.21 8.83 -1.14
CA SER A 73 -14.69 7.49 -1.50
C SER A 73 -14.50 7.15 -2.99
N THR A 74 -14.49 8.16 -3.87
CA THR A 74 -14.33 8.03 -5.32
C THR A 74 -12.92 7.61 -5.71
N VAL A 75 -11.90 7.93 -4.89
CA VAL A 75 -10.51 7.49 -5.10
C VAL A 75 -10.41 5.97 -5.16
N GLY A 76 -11.15 5.27 -4.29
CA GLY A 76 -11.19 3.81 -4.32
C GLY A 76 -11.73 3.23 -5.62
N ALA A 77 -12.69 3.92 -6.26
CA ALA A 77 -13.23 3.52 -7.55
C ALA A 77 -12.25 3.82 -8.69
N TYR A 78 -11.58 5.00 -8.64
CA TYR A 78 -10.55 5.41 -9.59
C TYR A 78 -9.38 4.42 -9.65
N LEU A 79 -8.95 3.90 -8.50
CA LEU A 79 -7.90 2.87 -8.38
C LEU A 79 -8.39 1.44 -8.65
N GLY A 80 -9.66 1.30 -9.02
CA GLY A 80 -10.30 0.03 -9.34
C GLY A 80 -10.37 -0.96 -8.18
N LEU A 81 -10.45 -0.45 -6.95
CA LEU A 81 -10.57 -1.21 -5.70
C LEU A 81 -12.04 -1.45 -5.30
N THR A 82 -13.00 -0.98 -6.08
CA THR A 82 -14.43 -1.23 -5.89
C THR A 82 -14.92 -2.41 -6.73
N PRO A 83 -15.90 -3.19 -6.26
CA PRO A 83 -16.59 -4.19 -7.07
C PRO A 83 -17.17 -3.58 -8.35
N ARG A 84 -17.17 -4.34 -9.45
CA ARG A 84 -18.01 -4.04 -10.61
C ARG A 84 -19.46 -4.30 -10.23
N ARG A 85 -20.33 -3.33 -10.47
CA ARG A 85 -21.77 -3.47 -10.28
C ARG A 85 -22.43 -3.59 -11.66
N ASN A 86 -23.09 -4.72 -11.90
CA ASN A 86 -23.91 -4.92 -13.07
C ASN A 86 -25.36 -4.89 -12.60
N GLN A 87 -26.04 -3.79 -12.90
CA GLN A 87 -27.43 -3.59 -12.52
C GLN A 87 -28.27 -3.47 -13.79
N SER A 88 -28.98 -4.53 -14.15
CA SER A 88 -30.13 -4.46 -15.06
C SER A 88 -31.40 -4.36 -14.20
N GLY A 89 -32.51 -3.83 -14.73
CA GLY A 89 -33.73 -3.59 -13.96
C GLY A 89 -34.25 -4.80 -13.15
N GLU A 90 -33.83 -6.02 -13.51
CA GLU A 90 -34.20 -7.28 -12.85
C GLU A 90 -33.05 -7.93 -12.04
N THR A 91 -31.81 -7.44 -12.12
CA THR A 91 -30.65 -8.11 -11.50
C THR A 91 -29.61 -7.11 -10.99
N ASP A 92 -29.21 -7.23 -9.72
CA ASP A 92 -28.11 -6.48 -9.11
C ASP A 92 -26.99 -7.45 -8.69
N ILE A 93 -25.92 -7.53 -9.48
CA ILE A 93 -24.79 -8.43 -9.24
C ILE A 93 -23.55 -7.64 -8.81
N ASN A 94 -23.03 -7.99 -7.64
CA ASN A 94 -21.72 -7.52 -7.17
C ASN A 94 -20.60 -8.49 -7.64
N GLY A 95 -19.83 -8.05 -8.62
CA GLY A 95 -18.76 -8.84 -9.23
C GLY A 95 -17.38 -8.69 -8.55
N LYS A 96 -16.33 -9.11 -9.28
CA LYS A 96 -14.93 -8.86 -8.89
C LYS A 96 -14.63 -7.36 -8.87
N ILE A 97 -13.54 -6.95 -8.23
CA ILE A 97 -13.08 -5.56 -8.30
C ILE A 97 -12.87 -5.10 -9.75
N SER A 98 -13.07 -3.82 -10.01
CA SER A 98 -13.07 -3.28 -11.36
C SER A 98 -11.72 -3.41 -12.05
N ARG A 99 -10.63 -3.32 -11.27
CA ARG A 99 -9.23 -3.32 -11.74
C ARG A 99 -8.84 -2.14 -12.63
N TRP A 100 -9.67 -1.12 -12.72
CA TRP A 100 -9.35 0.14 -13.39
C TRP A 100 -8.23 0.91 -12.69
N GLY A 101 -7.61 1.86 -13.41
CA GLY A 101 -6.53 2.70 -12.88
C GLY A 101 -5.18 1.98 -12.75
N ASP A 102 -4.29 2.59 -11.99
CA ASP A 102 -2.89 2.17 -11.85
C ASP A 102 -2.74 0.80 -11.14
N ARG A 103 -2.09 -0.15 -11.82
CA ARG A 103 -1.86 -1.51 -11.30
C ARG A 103 -0.79 -1.55 -10.22
N LEU A 104 0.25 -0.72 -10.30
CA LEU A 104 1.33 -0.66 -9.32
C LEU A 104 0.82 -0.12 -8.00
N LEU A 105 0.12 1.02 -8.02
CA LEU A 105 -0.46 1.61 -6.82
C LEU A 105 -1.44 0.66 -6.13
N ARG A 106 -2.29 -0.03 -6.91
CA ARG A 106 -3.18 -1.06 -6.35
C ARG A 106 -2.41 -2.19 -5.66
N THR A 107 -1.30 -2.63 -6.25
CA THR A 107 -0.41 -3.64 -5.63
C THR A 107 0.19 -3.09 -4.34
N TYR A 108 0.71 -1.87 -4.34
CA TYR A 108 1.31 -1.26 -3.15
C TYR A 108 0.32 -1.02 -2.02
N LEU A 109 -0.93 -0.65 -2.32
CA LEU A 109 -1.98 -0.54 -1.32
C LEU A 109 -2.39 -1.90 -0.75
N PHE A 110 -2.35 -2.97 -1.56
CA PHE A 110 -2.59 -4.33 -1.09
C PHE A 110 -1.46 -4.83 -0.18
N GLU A 111 -0.21 -4.52 -0.52
CA GLU A 111 0.94 -4.79 0.34
C GLU A 111 0.89 -3.98 1.63
N ALA A 112 0.52 -2.70 1.56
CA ALA A 112 0.31 -1.86 2.74
C ALA A 112 -0.75 -2.45 3.68
N ALA A 113 -1.88 -2.91 3.13
CA ALA A 113 -2.90 -3.62 3.90
C ALA A 113 -2.37 -4.93 4.52
N THR A 114 -1.47 -5.63 3.84
CA THR A 114 -0.80 -6.83 4.36
C THR A 114 0.13 -6.49 5.52
N VAL A 115 0.97 -5.46 5.38
CA VAL A 115 1.86 -4.97 6.44
C VAL A 115 1.06 -4.51 7.66
N LEU A 116 -0.06 -3.81 7.46
CA LEU A 116 -0.98 -3.41 8.52
C LEU A 116 -1.46 -4.60 9.35
N LEU A 117 -1.91 -5.67 8.70
CA LEU A 117 -2.49 -6.81 9.39
C LEU A 117 -1.44 -7.68 10.08
N TYR A 118 -0.30 -7.92 9.43
CA TYR A 118 0.67 -8.92 9.87
C TYR A 118 1.89 -8.36 10.59
N ARG A 119 2.40 -7.18 10.19
CA ARG A 119 3.67 -6.64 10.70
C ARG A 119 3.48 -5.51 11.70
N THR A 120 2.39 -4.75 11.60
CA THR A 120 2.14 -3.62 12.50
C THR A 120 1.74 -4.14 13.87
N LYS A 121 2.57 -3.94 14.90
CA LYS A 121 2.27 -4.37 16.28
C LYS A 121 1.29 -3.44 16.99
N LYS A 122 1.40 -2.12 16.73
CA LYS A 122 0.54 -1.09 17.34
C LYS A 122 -0.92 -1.30 16.93
N TRP A 123 -1.82 -1.12 17.89
CA TRP A 123 -3.27 -1.17 17.66
C TRP A 123 -3.73 0.06 16.87
N SER A 124 -4.66 -0.14 15.94
CA SER A 124 -5.41 0.96 15.31
C SER A 124 -6.86 0.55 15.06
N SER A 125 -7.75 1.53 15.02
CA SER A 125 -9.16 1.34 14.64
C SER A 125 -9.28 0.67 13.26
N LEU A 126 -8.41 1.06 12.31
CA LEU A 126 -8.32 0.47 10.98
C LEU A 126 -7.91 -1.01 11.02
N LYS A 127 -6.92 -1.38 11.83
CA LYS A 127 -6.48 -2.77 12.00
C LYS A 127 -7.58 -3.60 12.66
N ALA A 128 -8.22 -3.09 13.70
CA ALA A 128 -9.31 -3.78 14.40
C ALA A 128 -10.49 -4.05 13.48
N TRP A 129 -10.92 -3.03 12.71
CA TRP A 129 -11.95 -3.17 11.68
C TRP A 129 -11.55 -4.19 10.61
N GLY A 130 -10.30 -4.12 10.12
CA GLY A 130 -9.77 -5.04 9.12
C GLY A 130 -9.75 -6.49 9.58
N MET A 131 -9.36 -6.75 10.83
CA MET A 131 -9.38 -8.09 11.43
C MET A 131 -10.80 -8.62 11.63
N LYS A 132 -11.74 -7.78 12.09
CA LYS A 132 -13.17 -8.15 12.17
C LYS A 132 -13.74 -8.48 10.79
N LEU A 133 -13.36 -7.73 9.77
CA LEU A 133 -13.78 -7.99 8.39
C LEU A 133 -13.18 -9.29 7.85
N ALA A 134 -11.90 -9.55 8.10
CA ALA A 134 -11.22 -10.78 7.70
C ALA A 134 -11.89 -12.04 8.25
N LYS A 135 -12.40 -11.99 9.49
CA LYS A 135 -13.19 -13.09 10.08
C LYS A 135 -14.50 -13.37 9.33
N ARG A 136 -15.14 -12.36 8.72
CA ARG A 136 -16.44 -12.50 8.05
C ARG A 136 -16.33 -12.91 6.58
N ILE A 137 -15.41 -12.30 5.83
CA ILE A 137 -15.35 -12.44 4.36
C ILE A 137 -14.07 -13.12 3.86
N GLY A 138 -13.18 -13.52 4.78
CA GLY A 138 -11.88 -14.11 4.47
C GLY A 138 -10.78 -13.08 4.23
N MET A 139 -9.55 -13.50 4.47
CA MET A 139 -8.38 -12.62 4.53
C MET A 139 -8.08 -11.90 3.22
N ARG A 140 -8.13 -12.60 2.08
CA ARG A 140 -7.83 -12.01 0.76
C ARG A 140 -8.79 -10.87 0.40
N LYS A 141 -10.10 -11.07 0.63
CA LYS A 141 -11.12 -10.05 0.36
C LYS A 141 -10.99 -8.88 1.35
N ALA A 142 -10.69 -9.16 2.62
CA ALA A 142 -10.47 -8.12 3.61
C ALA A 142 -9.25 -7.24 3.28
N LYS A 143 -8.13 -7.81 2.81
CA LYS A 143 -6.96 -7.03 2.35
C LYS A 143 -7.33 -6.03 1.24
N VAL A 144 -8.15 -6.43 0.27
CA VAL A 144 -8.62 -5.54 -0.80
C VAL A 144 -9.51 -4.42 -0.24
N ALA A 145 -10.41 -4.74 0.69
CA ALA A 145 -11.26 -3.75 1.34
C ALA A 145 -10.45 -2.76 2.22
N ILE A 146 -9.41 -3.25 2.90
CA ILE A 146 -8.48 -2.42 3.66
C ILE A 146 -7.65 -1.54 2.73
N ALA A 147 -7.13 -2.08 1.62
CA ALA A 147 -6.43 -1.29 0.60
C ALA A 147 -7.29 -0.13 0.08
N ARG A 148 -8.59 -0.39 -0.18
CA ARG A 148 -9.55 0.67 -0.51
C ARG A 148 -9.67 1.70 0.63
N LYS A 149 -9.81 1.25 1.87
CA LYS A 149 -9.93 2.14 3.04
C LYS A 149 -8.66 2.98 3.25
N ILE A 150 -7.47 2.40 3.05
CA ILE A 150 -6.19 3.12 3.07
C ILE A 150 -6.17 4.20 1.99
N ALA A 151 -6.57 3.90 0.75
CA ALA A 151 -6.62 4.91 -0.31
C ALA A 151 -7.53 6.11 0.02
N VAL A 152 -8.69 5.85 0.65
CA VAL A 152 -9.59 6.91 1.12
C VAL A 152 -8.94 7.73 2.22
N ILE A 153 -8.29 7.09 3.20
CA ILE A 153 -7.60 7.76 4.31
C ILE A 153 -6.44 8.62 3.79
N LEU A 154 -5.65 8.10 2.84
CA LEU A 154 -4.54 8.84 2.22
C LEU A 154 -5.04 10.10 1.51
N HIS A 155 -6.16 10.00 0.79
CA HIS A 155 -6.79 11.17 0.15
C HIS A 155 -7.26 12.20 1.18
N CYS A 156 -7.95 11.78 2.25
CA CYS A 156 -8.37 12.68 3.33
C CYS A 156 -7.18 13.37 4.01
N ILE A 157 -6.12 12.62 4.35
CA ILE A 157 -4.89 13.16 4.93
C ILE A 157 -4.28 14.23 4.03
N TRP A 158 -4.28 14.02 2.72
CA TRP A 158 -3.74 14.99 1.78
C TRP A 158 -4.61 16.25 1.69
N VAL A 159 -5.93 16.11 1.59
CA VAL A 159 -6.85 17.25 1.53
C VAL A 159 -6.85 18.06 2.83
N ASP A 160 -6.94 17.39 3.97
CA ASP A 160 -7.08 18.03 5.29
C ASP A 160 -5.73 18.49 5.85
N GLY A 161 -4.63 17.97 5.30
CA GLY A 161 -3.30 18.20 5.83
C GLY A 161 -3.09 17.61 7.24
N THR A 162 -3.79 16.54 7.60
CA THR A 162 -3.65 15.91 8.93
C THR A 162 -2.68 14.74 8.92
N SER A 163 -2.38 14.16 10.09
CA SER A 163 -1.67 12.88 10.19
C SER A 163 -2.65 11.75 10.50
N PHE A 164 -2.22 10.50 10.30
CA PHE A 164 -3.06 9.34 10.60
C PHE A 164 -3.43 9.25 12.09
N ASP A 165 -4.74 9.23 12.35
CA ASP A 165 -5.28 8.95 13.66
C ASP A 165 -5.37 7.42 13.90
N TRP A 166 -4.71 6.96 14.97
CA TRP A 166 -4.73 5.57 15.39
C TRP A 166 -6.09 5.17 15.98
N GLY A 167 -6.90 6.13 16.42
CA GLY A 167 -8.13 5.95 17.16
C GLY A 167 -7.89 5.41 18.57
N GLN A 168 -8.95 5.33 19.36
CA GLN A 168 -8.92 4.69 20.68
C GLN A 168 -9.63 3.34 20.68
N PRO A 169 -9.16 2.37 21.48
CA PRO A 169 -9.89 1.12 21.70
C PRO A 169 -11.29 1.45 22.22
N GLN A 170 -12.32 0.87 21.63
CA GLN A 170 -13.65 0.93 22.23
C GLN A 170 -13.55 0.25 23.61
N PRO A 171 -13.95 0.92 24.71
CA PRO A 171 -14.02 0.27 26.02
C PRO A 171 -15.01 -0.89 25.90
N VAL A 172 -14.59 -2.05 26.38
CA VAL A 172 -15.39 -3.27 26.50
C VAL A 172 -16.48 -3.09 27.54
#